data_AF-A0A3M2SSJ5-F1
#
_entry.id   AF-A0A3M2SSJ5-F1
#
_cell.length_a   1.000
_cell.length_b   1.000
_cell.length_c   1.000
_cell.angle_alpha   90.00
_cell.angle_beta   90.00
_cell.angle_gamma   90.00
#
_symmetry.space_group_name_H-M   'P 1'
#
loop_
_entity.id
_entity.type
_entity.pdbx_description
1 polymer ?
#
loop_
_entity_poly.entity_id
_entity_poly.type
_entity_poly.pdbx_seq_one_letter_code
_entity_poly.pdbx_strand_id
1 'polypeptide(L)'
;KIHRDSAQRGYSTEAVTDTILRRMHAYVHCICPQFTQTDINFQRVPVVDTSNPFIARWIPTADESLVVIRFRNPRGIDFPYLTQMIDGSWMSRANSIVVPGPKMDLAMQLILTPDDPAPNP
;
A
#
# COMPACT_ATOMS: atom_id res chain seq x y z
N LYS A 1 3.40 4.70 -13.23
CA LYS A 1 4.34 5.67 -13.87
C LYS A 1 4.41 5.44 -15.37
N ILE A 2 4.70 4.21 -15.80
CA ILE A 2 4.76 3.78 -17.22
C ILE A 2 3.46 4.15 -17.96
N HIS A 3 2.29 3.72 -17.47
CA HIS A 3 1.00 4.12 -18.07
C HIS A 3 0.82 5.64 -18.20
N ARG A 4 1.24 6.41 -17.19
CA ARG A 4 1.13 7.89 -17.22
C ARG A 4 2.01 8.48 -18.31
N ASP A 5 3.25 8.03 -18.41
CA ASP A 5 4.24 8.58 -19.34
C ASP A 5 3.98 8.11 -20.78
N SER A 6 3.56 6.86 -20.99
CA SER A 6 3.19 6.33 -22.30
C SER A 6 1.91 6.95 -22.84
N ALA A 7 0.87 7.09 -22.01
CA ALA A 7 -0.43 7.62 -22.45
C ALA A 7 -0.43 9.15 -22.66
N GLN A 8 0.31 9.90 -21.84
CA GLN A 8 0.29 11.37 -21.92
C GLN A 8 1.37 11.96 -22.83
N ARG A 9 2.47 11.24 -23.11
CA ARG A 9 3.65 11.83 -23.76
C ARG A 9 4.17 11.06 -24.97
N GLY A 10 3.60 9.89 -25.29
CA GLY A 10 3.99 9.11 -26.46
C GLY A 10 5.45 8.65 -26.44
N TYR A 11 6.05 8.54 -25.26
CA TYR A 11 7.46 8.17 -25.12
C TYR A 11 7.72 6.71 -25.52
N SER A 12 8.89 6.47 -26.14
CA SER A 12 9.38 5.12 -26.40
C SER A 12 9.66 4.38 -25.08
N THR A 13 9.71 3.06 -25.15
CA THR A 13 10.05 2.20 -24.01
C THR A 13 11.43 2.56 -23.43
N GLU A 14 12.43 2.93 -24.26
CA GLU A 14 13.73 3.37 -23.75
C GLU A 14 13.63 4.66 -22.95
N ALA A 15 12.92 5.67 -23.47
CA ALA A 15 12.77 6.96 -22.79
C ALA A 15 12.04 6.84 -21.43
N VAL A 16 11.07 5.92 -21.33
CA VAL A 16 10.42 5.58 -20.06
C VAL A 16 11.39 4.89 -19.11
N THR A 17 12.22 3.97 -19.62
CA THR A 17 13.24 3.25 -18.84
C THR A 17 14.28 4.19 -18.24
N ASP A 18 14.85 5.08 -19.05
CA ASP A 18 15.81 6.10 -18.60
C ASP A 18 15.20 7.02 -17.54
N THR A 19 13.94 7.40 -17.73
CA THR A 19 13.23 8.23 -16.76
C THR A 19 13.04 7.52 -15.42
N ILE A 20 12.78 6.21 -15.43
CA ILE A 20 12.67 5.40 -14.21
C ILE A 20 14.04 5.29 -13.53
N LEU A 21 15.08 4.90 -14.28
CA LEU A 21 16.44 4.73 -13.75
C LEU A 21 16.96 6.02 -13.10
N ARG A 22 16.80 7.17 -13.76
CA ARG A 22 17.21 8.48 -13.21
C ARG A 22 16.50 8.81 -11.90
N ARG A 23 15.25 8.37 -11.72
CA ARG A 23 14.49 8.59 -10.48
C ARG A 23 14.86 7.62 -9.37
N MET A 24 15.42 6.45 -9.70
CA MET A 24 15.76 5.42 -8.69
C MET A 24 16.77 5.93 -7.67
N HIS A 25 17.73 6.76 -8.07
CA HIS A 25 18.69 7.36 -7.14
C HIS A 25 17.96 8.17 -6.04
N ALA A 26 17.10 9.12 -6.43
CA ALA A 26 16.34 9.91 -5.47
C ALA A 26 15.32 9.07 -4.69
N TYR A 27 14.70 8.06 -5.32
CA TYR A 27 13.79 7.15 -4.63
C TYR A 27 14.49 6.42 -3.47
N VAL A 28 15.67 5.87 -3.72
CA VAL A 28 16.44 5.13 -2.70
C VAL A 28 16.97 6.07 -1.61
N HIS A 29 17.54 7.22 -1.97
CA HIS A 29 18.23 8.08 -1.02
C HIS A 29 17.32 9.07 -0.29
N CYS A 30 16.19 9.46 -0.88
CA CYS A 30 15.30 10.47 -0.31
C CYS A 30 13.94 9.89 0.13
N ILE A 31 13.38 8.90 -0.58
CA ILE A 31 12.02 8.40 -0.32
C ILE A 31 12.03 7.18 0.60
N CYS A 32 12.81 6.14 0.29
CA CYS A 32 12.84 4.91 1.10
C CYS A 32 13.11 5.13 2.59
N PRO A 33 14.03 6.04 3.02
CA PRO A 33 14.25 6.31 4.44
C PRO A 33 13.01 6.83 5.16
N GLN A 34 12.10 7.54 4.47
CA GLN A 34 10.89 8.08 5.07
C GLN A 34 9.93 6.97 5.53
N PHE A 35 9.89 5.81 4.85
CA PHE A 35 9.07 4.67 5.29
C PHE A 35 9.54 4.03 6.59
N THR A 36 10.76 4.37 7.06
CA THR A 36 11.23 4.00 8.40
C THR A 36 10.75 4.99 9.46
N GLN A 37 10.40 6.21 9.05
CA GLN A 37 10.00 7.33 9.91
C GLN A 37 8.48 7.41 10.15
N THR A 38 7.68 6.64 9.42
CA THR A 38 6.24 6.52 9.63
C THR A 38 5.88 5.65 10.84
N ASP A 39 4.72 5.97 11.45
CA ASP A 39 4.10 5.16 12.51
C ASP A 39 3.32 3.97 11.93
N ILE A 40 2.64 4.18 10.81
CA ILE A 40 1.87 3.15 10.10
C ILE A 40 2.20 3.22 8.61
N ASN A 41 2.53 2.07 8.01
CA ASN A 41 2.73 1.93 6.57
C ASN A 41 1.60 1.14 5.95
N PHE A 42 0.98 1.67 4.89
CA PHE A 42 0.05 0.97 4.02
C PHE A 42 0.77 0.66 2.70
N GLN A 43 1.15 -0.59 2.52
CA GLN A 43 1.85 -1.04 1.31
C GLN A 43 0.91 -1.86 0.44
N ARG A 44 0.52 -1.30 -0.71
CA ARG A 44 -0.25 -2.03 -1.72
C ARG A 44 0.64 -3.01 -2.49
N VAL A 45 0.21 -4.25 -2.61
CA VAL A 45 0.93 -5.36 -3.26
C VAL A 45 -0.01 -6.01 -4.29
N PRO A 46 0.28 -5.90 -5.60
CA PRO A 46 -0.47 -6.64 -6.62
C PRO A 46 -0.30 -8.14 -6.44
N VAL A 47 -1.39 -8.91 -6.62
CA VAL A 47 -1.40 -10.38 -6.61
C VAL A 47 -1.56 -10.97 -8.02
N VAL A 48 -1.38 -10.13 -9.04
CA VAL A 48 -1.31 -10.49 -10.46
C VAL A 48 0.12 -10.34 -10.97
N ASP A 49 0.40 -10.87 -12.16
CA ASP A 49 1.74 -10.81 -12.75
C ASP A 49 2.16 -9.35 -13.03
N THR A 50 3.19 -8.92 -12.31
CA THR A 50 3.84 -7.61 -12.46
C THR A 50 5.35 -7.76 -12.68
N SER A 51 5.79 -8.96 -13.08
CA SER A 51 7.21 -9.31 -13.26
C SER A 51 7.93 -8.41 -14.27
N ASN A 52 7.24 -8.01 -15.34
CA ASN A 52 7.70 -7.01 -16.30
C ASN A 52 6.73 -5.81 -16.36
N PRO A 53 6.97 -4.74 -15.59
CA PRO A 53 6.06 -3.59 -15.55
C PRO A 53 6.06 -2.76 -16.84
N PHE A 54 7.03 -2.95 -17.74
CA PHE A 54 7.17 -2.19 -19.00
C PHE A 54 6.23 -2.65 -20.10
N ILE A 55 5.72 -3.87 -20.01
CA ILE A 55 4.74 -4.43 -20.95
C ILE A 55 3.32 -4.51 -20.35
N ALA A 56 3.14 -3.96 -19.15
CA ALA A 56 1.86 -4.02 -18.44
C ALA A 56 0.79 -3.23 -19.21
N ARG A 57 -0.30 -3.91 -19.58
CA ARG A 57 -1.41 -3.32 -20.36
C ARG A 57 -2.27 -2.37 -19.54
N TRP A 58 -2.53 -2.71 -18.28
CA TRP A 58 -3.28 -1.88 -17.33
C TRP A 58 -2.61 -1.89 -15.95
N ILE A 59 -3.05 -0.97 -15.10
CA ILE A 59 -2.64 -0.92 -13.69
C ILE A 59 -3.50 -1.94 -12.94
N PRO A 60 -2.92 -2.80 -12.09
CA PRO A 60 -3.71 -3.71 -11.27
C PRO A 60 -4.82 -2.97 -10.52
N THR A 61 -6.02 -3.54 -10.47
CA THR A 61 -7.16 -2.99 -9.74
C THR A 61 -7.04 -3.24 -8.24
N ALA A 62 -7.96 -2.68 -7.44
CA ALA A 62 -7.98 -2.93 -6.01
C ALA A 62 -8.22 -4.43 -5.71
N ASP A 63 -9.13 -5.08 -6.42
CA ASP A 63 -9.41 -6.51 -6.31
C ASP A 63 -8.21 -7.39 -6.68
N GLU A 64 -7.35 -6.91 -7.57
CA GLU A 64 -6.10 -7.57 -7.96
C GLU A 64 -4.93 -7.25 -7.01
N SER A 65 -5.20 -6.71 -5.81
CA SER A 65 -4.19 -6.29 -4.85
C SER A 65 -4.54 -6.67 -3.41
N LEU A 66 -3.51 -6.79 -2.59
CA LEU A 66 -3.57 -6.78 -1.14
C LEU A 66 -2.95 -5.48 -0.61
N VAL A 67 -3.22 -5.15 0.65
CA VAL A 67 -2.54 -4.07 1.36
C VAL A 67 -1.95 -4.64 2.65
N VAL A 68 -0.63 -4.52 2.81
CA VAL A 68 0.06 -4.83 4.06
C VAL A 68 0.09 -3.58 4.92
N ILE A 69 -0.52 -3.64 6.09
CA ILE A 69 -0.58 -2.55 7.05
C ILE A 69 0.34 -2.88 8.21
N ARG A 70 1.46 -2.16 8.33
CA ARG A 70 2.47 -2.38 9.37
C ARG A 70 2.44 -1.25 10.37
N PHE A 71 2.35 -1.61 11.64
CA PHE A 71 2.45 -0.68 12.77
C PHE A 71 3.89 -0.67 13.30
N ARG A 72 4.44 0.53 13.55
CA ARG A 72 5.74 0.69 14.22
C ARG A 72 5.67 0.18 15.65
N ASN A 73 4.64 0.58 16.38
CA ASN A 73 4.36 0.13 17.73
C ASN A 73 2.94 -0.46 17.77
N PRO A 74 2.78 -1.80 17.87
CA PRO A 74 1.47 -2.44 17.87
C PRO A 74 0.72 -2.34 19.22
N ARG A 75 1.29 -1.66 20.24
CA ARG A 75 0.63 -1.51 21.53
C ARG A 75 -0.67 -0.71 21.38
N GLY A 76 -1.75 -1.25 21.96
CA GLY A 76 -3.08 -0.65 21.89
C GLY A 76 -3.88 -0.98 20.63
N ILE A 77 -3.31 -1.74 19.69
CA ILE A 77 -4.01 -2.17 18.48
C ILE A 77 -4.70 -3.51 18.75
N ASP A 78 -6.02 -3.55 18.60
CA ASP A 78 -6.81 -4.78 18.69
C ASP A 78 -6.85 -5.48 17.32
N PHE A 79 -5.83 -6.30 17.04
CA PHE A 79 -5.78 -7.07 15.80
C PHE A 79 -6.92 -8.10 15.65
N PRO A 80 -7.33 -8.85 16.69
CA PRO A 80 -8.53 -9.68 16.62
C PRO A 80 -9.76 -8.91 16.13
N TYR A 81 -10.04 -7.73 16.70
CA TYR A 81 -11.12 -6.86 16.24
C TYR A 81 -10.97 -6.47 14.76
N LEU A 82 -9.80 -6.00 14.35
CA LEU A 82 -9.54 -5.64 12.96
C LEU A 82 -9.76 -6.84 12.02
N THR A 83 -9.31 -8.04 12.40
CA THR A 83 -9.50 -9.23 11.56
C THR A 83 -10.95 -9.69 11.46
N GLN A 84 -11.75 -9.46 12.50
CA GLN A 84 -13.17 -9.77 12.50
C GLN A 84 -13.97 -8.77 11.64
N MET A 85 -13.63 -7.49 11.73
CA MET A 85 -14.32 -6.43 11.00
C MET A 85 -13.93 -6.39 9.52
N ILE A 86 -12.67 -6.69 9.21
CA ILE A 86 -12.14 -6.68 7.85
C ILE A 86 -12.11 -8.12 7.34
N ASP A 87 -13.25 -8.57 6.82
CA ASP A 87 -13.37 -9.92 6.27
C ASP A 87 -12.27 -10.22 5.22
N GLY A 88 -11.71 -11.43 5.25
CA GLY A 88 -10.59 -11.83 4.40
C GLY A 88 -9.23 -11.22 4.75
N SER A 89 -9.10 -10.53 5.89
CA SER A 89 -7.80 -10.10 6.42
C SER A 89 -7.14 -11.17 7.29
N TRP A 90 -5.81 -11.08 7.44
CA TRP A 90 -5.06 -11.99 8.30
C TRP A 90 -3.76 -11.35 8.80
N MET A 91 -3.19 -11.91 9.85
CA MET A 91 -1.90 -11.48 10.41
C MET A 91 -0.74 -12.13 9.64
N SER A 92 0.20 -11.33 9.14
CA SER A 92 1.44 -11.83 8.51
C SER A 92 2.65 -11.79 9.44
N ARG A 93 2.63 -10.87 10.42
CA ARG A 93 3.59 -10.69 11.51
C ARG A 93 2.85 -10.15 12.73
N ALA A 94 3.46 -10.23 13.91
CA ALA A 94 2.86 -9.74 15.17
C ALA A 94 2.48 -8.24 15.15
N ASN A 95 3.06 -7.45 14.25
CA ASN A 95 2.77 -6.03 14.09
C ASN A 95 2.24 -5.65 12.68
N SER A 96 1.79 -6.64 11.90
CA SER A 96 1.33 -6.43 10.53
C SER A 96 0.11 -7.26 10.19
N ILE A 97 -0.93 -6.59 9.71
CA ILE A 97 -2.14 -7.20 9.13
C ILE A 97 -2.11 -7.04 7.61
N VAL A 98 -2.58 -8.04 6.89
CA VAL A 98 -2.81 -8.00 5.44
C VAL A 98 -4.31 -7.91 5.21
N VAL A 99 -4.74 -6.96 4.39
CA VAL A 99 -6.14 -6.74 4.05
C VAL A 99 -6.37 -6.84 2.54
N PRO A 100 -7.55 -7.29 2.09
CA PRO A 100 -7.93 -7.22 0.69
C PRO A 100 -7.91 -5.76 0.18
N GLY A 101 -7.40 -5.54 -1.03
CA GLY A 101 -7.26 -4.20 -1.61
C GLY A 101 -8.56 -3.37 -1.64
N PRO A 102 -9.74 -3.94 -1.97
CA PRO A 102 -11.01 -3.20 -1.94
C PRO A 102 -11.42 -2.74 -0.55
N LYS A 103 -10.87 -3.33 0.52
CA LYS A 103 -11.19 -3.02 1.92
C LYS A 103 -10.17 -2.07 2.56
N MET A 104 -9.27 -1.48 1.78
CA MET A 104 -8.28 -0.53 2.28
C MET A 104 -8.93 0.68 2.97
N ASP A 105 -10.03 1.21 2.40
CA ASP A 105 -10.73 2.37 2.96
C ASP A 105 -11.37 2.05 4.32
N LEU A 106 -12.05 0.90 4.41
CA LEU A 106 -12.57 0.38 5.69
C LEU A 106 -11.45 0.18 6.72
N ALA A 107 -10.31 -0.39 6.30
CA ALA A 107 -9.16 -0.56 7.19
C ALA A 107 -8.63 0.79 7.69
N MET A 108 -8.53 1.80 6.82
CA MET A 108 -8.13 3.15 7.22
C MET A 108 -9.11 3.76 8.21
N GLN A 109 -10.43 3.61 7.98
CA GLN A 109 -11.44 4.10 8.91
C GLN A 109 -11.30 3.46 10.29
N LEU A 110 -11.19 2.13 10.37
CA LEU A 110 -11.06 1.42 11.64
C LEU A 110 -9.73 1.69 12.37
N ILE A 111 -8.66 2.01 11.64
CA ILE A 111 -7.32 2.21 12.22
C ILE A 111 -7.06 3.67 12.60
N LEU A 112 -7.57 4.62 11.82
CA LEU A 112 -7.24 6.04 11.95
C LEU A 112 -8.36 6.86 12.58
N THR A 113 -9.57 6.32 12.70
CA THR A 113 -10.63 6.99 13.45
C THR A 113 -10.40 6.69 14.93
N PRO A 114 -10.22 7.71 15.78
CA PRO A 114 -10.15 7.48 17.22
C PRO A 114 -11.48 6.88 17.68
N ASP A 115 -11.42 5.97 18.65
CA ASP A 115 -12.61 5.55 19.38
C ASP A 115 -13.28 6.81 19.93
N ASP A 116 -14.47 7.15 19.42
CA ASP A 116 -15.32 8.16 20.04
C ASP A 116 -15.57 7.65 21.46
N PRO A 117 -15.10 8.34 22.52
CA PRO A 117 -15.44 7.92 23.86
C PRO A 117 -16.95 8.07 23.95
N ALA A 118 -17.66 6.93 23.94
CA ALA A 118 -19.09 6.90 24.17
C ALA A 118 -19.39 7.83 25.36
N PRO A 119 -20.40 8.72 25.27
CA PRO A 119 -20.73 9.60 26.39
C PRO A 119 -20.99 8.69 27.59
N ASN A 120 -20.15 8.83 28.62
CA ASN A 120 -20.27 8.08 29.87
C ASN A 120 -21.70 8.31 30.40
N PRO A 121 -22.40 7.25 30.86
CA PRO A 121 -23.78 7.34 31.33
C PRO A 121 -23.94 8.27 32.54
#